data_AF-A0A418SBA4-F1
#
_entry.id   AF-A0A418SBA4-F1
#
_cell.length_a   1.000
_cell.length_b   1.000
_cell.length_c   1.000
_cell.angle_alpha   90.00
_cell.angle_beta   90.00
_cell.angle_gamma   90.00
#
_symmetry.space_group_name_H-M   'P 1'
#
loop_
_entity.id
_entity.type
_entity.pdbx_description
1 polymer ?
#
loop_
_entity_poly.entity_id
_entity_poly.type
_entity_poly.pdbx_seq_one_letter_code
_entity_poly.pdbx_strand_id
1 'polypeptide(L)'
;MLVHTALDRAEQVARHWSAAGCPVVIHCDRKVPRPAYEALCQSLSDLPGIRFATRHRCDWGGWGIVAATQTACEILLRENPDIRHVYLASGACLPLRPVQELVDYLAERPRTDFIESATTADVPWTVGGLDVERFTLRFPFSWKSSRGAFDAYVKLQRLVKFRRNIPFGLVPHMGSQWWCLSRRTLEAILHDPKRPVYDRYFRKVWIPDESYFQSLARIHSIHVESRSLTLSKFDFQGKPYIFYDDHLQLLRRSDCFVARKIWCKADRVYDTFLNDAEGAMNRTEPNPGKIDRIFSKAVERRTRGRTGLYMQSRFPNAGWENGLTGAKYSVFQGFSELFEDFEPWLTRIAGCRVHGHLFGPGDARFADDQYTISGALTAAAGLRDYAPRDFLTNLNWNTRGERQCFQFSPRANQDVTWDMARDTNAQITVISGAWAVPLFQAGGDFAKIRREAARLQKIENTFLAVLRSSHAKARTKIWTMAEFVEAPAEPLQMAIDEIGNRSGRRLSEMPRMVDLKGFGQFLQNLKNQGMHPYLMGDFPTQPIVPPVIEKIRKPYLIQK
;
A
#
# COMPACT_ATOMS: atom_id res chain seq x y z
N MET A 1 -3.24 -35.08 9.21
CA MET A 1 -3.15 -34.29 7.97
C MET A 1 -4.47 -34.29 7.22
N LEU A 2 -4.95 -33.12 6.76
CA LEU A 2 -6.15 -32.99 5.91
C LEU A 2 -5.75 -32.72 4.44
N VAL A 3 -6.19 -33.55 3.50
CA VAL A 3 -5.75 -33.51 2.09
C VAL A 3 -6.93 -33.58 1.10
N HIS A 4 -6.79 -32.92 -0.05
CA HIS A 4 -7.81 -32.97 -1.13
C HIS A 4 -7.25 -32.68 -2.53
N THR A 5 -6.00 -32.23 -2.65
CA THR A 5 -5.31 -31.90 -3.91
C THR A 5 -3.80 -32.10 -3.72
N ALA A 6 -3.04 -32.15 -4.83
CA ALA A 6 -1.57 -32.32 -4.82
C ALA A 6 -1.12 -33.47 -3.89
N LEU A 7 -1.69 -34.66 -4.14
CA LEU A 7 -1.54 -35.81 -3.26
C LEU A 7 -0.09 -36.32 -3.23
N ASP A 8 0.66 -36.11 -4.31
CA ASP A 8 2.10 -36.32 -4.42
C ASP A 8 2.88 -35.51 -3.37
N ARG A 9 2.55 -34.23 -3.19
CA ARG A 9 3.17 -33.40 -2.13
C ARG A 9 2.71 -33.79 -0.74
N ALA A 10 1.44 -34.17 -0.61
CA ALA A 10 0.93 -34.68 0.65
C ALA A 10 1.65 -35.97 1.07
N GLU A 11 1.95 -36.85 0.12
CA GLU A 11 2.76 -38.05 0.32
C GLU A 11 4.17 -37.68 0.82
N GLN A 12 4.89 -36.82 0.11
CA GLN A 12 6.24 -36.39 0.50
C GLN A 12 6.29 -35.85 1.94
N VAL A 13 5.34 -34.98 2.30
CA VAL A 13 5.26 -34.41 3.64
C VAL A 13 4.90 -35.47 4.68
N ALA A 14 3.96 -36.40 4.37
CA ALA A 14 3.61 -37.48 5.29
C ALA A 14 4.78 -38.43 5.54
N ARG A 15 5.55 -38.77 4.50
CA ARG A 15 6.78 -39.56 4.62
C ARG A 15 7.81 -38.86 5.50
N HIS A 16 8.00 -37.55 5.33
CA HIS A 16 8.93 -36.77 6.16
C HIS A 16 8.55 -36.78 7.64
N TRP A 17 7.26 -36.59 7.98
CA TRP A 17 6.79 -36.71 9.37
C TRP A 17 6.99 -38.13 9.93
N SER A 18 6.65 -39.16 9.14
CA SER A 18 6.81 -40.55 9.55
C SER A 18 8.27 -40.94 9.74
N ALA A 19 9.18 -40.45 8.90
CA ALA A 19 10.62 -40.69 9.00
C ALA A 19 11.21 -40.09 10.28
N ALA A 20 10.64 -38.98 10.76
CA ALA A 20 10.98 -38.37 12.05
C ALA A 20 10.30 -39.05 13.26
N GLY A 21 9.65 -40.21 13.07
CA GLY A 21 9.01 -40.97 14.15
C GLY A 21 7.66 -40.42 14.60
N CYS A 22 7.05 -39.49 13.87
CA CYS A 22 5.72 -38.98 14.19
C CYS A 22 4.63 -39.84 13.51
N PRO A 23 3.67 -40.42 14.26
CA PRO A 23 2.54 -41.11 13.65
C PRO A 23 1.62 -40.12 12.93
N VAL A 24 1.13 -40.49 11.75
CA VAL A 24 0.34 -39.61 10.89
C VAL A 24 -1.00 -40.25 10.55
N VAL A 25 -2.10 -39.60 10.92
CA VAL A 25 -3.43 -39.92 10.39
C VAL A 25 -3.78 -38.96 9.26
N ILE A 26 -4.09 -39.48 8.08
CA ILE A 26 -4.47 -38.74 6.89
C ILE A 26 -5.98 -38.85 6.67
N HIS A 27 -6.66 -37.72 6.60
CA HIS A 27 -8.00 -37.64 6.02
C HIS A 27 -7.89 -37.12 4.59
N CYS A 28 -8.45 -37.87 3.65
CA CYS A 28 -8.57 -37.47 2.25
C CYS A 28 -10.04 -37.18 1.91
N ASP A 29 -10.33 -35.95 1.47
CA ASP A 29 -11.70 -35.49 1.18
C ASP A 29 -12.46 -36.50 0.30
N ARG A 30 -13.70 -36.78 0.65
CA ARG A 30 -14.60 -37.67 -0.11
C ARG A 30 -14.79 -37.26 -1.58
N LYS A 31 -14.58 -35.98 -1.92
CA LYS A 31 -14.62 -35.47 -3.30
C LYS A 31 -13.45 -35.91 -4.17
N VAL A 32 -12.33 -36.33 -3.57
CA VAL A 32 -11.18 -36.85 -4.32
C VAL A 32 -11.61 -38.12 -5.06
N PRO A 33 -11.34 -38.25 -6.38
CA PRO A 33 -11.66 -39.46 -7.11
C PRO A 33 -11.07 -40.70 -6.46
N ARG A 34 -11.84 -41.79 -6.44
CA ARG A 34 -11.45 -43.05 -5.80
C ARG A 34 -10.08 -43.58 -6.28
N PRO A 35 -9.74 -43.57 -7.59
CA PRO A 35 -8.44 -44.04 -8.05
C PRO A 35 -7.27 -43.23 -7.47
N ALA A 36 -7.40 -41.90 -7.38
CA ALA A 36 -6.37 -41.04 -6.82
C ALA A 36 -6.19 -41.26 -5.31
N TYR A 37 -7.28 -41.54 -4.59
CA TYR A 37 -7.23 -41.92 -3.18
C TYR A 37 -6.55 -43.27 -2.99
N GLU A 38 -6.91 -44.29 -3.77
CA GLU A 38 -6.32 -45.63 -3.70
C GLU A 38 -4.83 -45.59 -4.02
N ALA A 39 -4.42 -44.79 -5.03
CA ALA A 39 -3.00 -44.56 -5.34
C ALA A 39 -2.23 -43.96 -4.16
N LEU A 40 -2.79 -42.95 -3.46
CA LEU A 40 -2.16 -42.38 -2.26
C LEU A 40 -2.09 -43.40 -1.10
N CYS A 41 -3.11 -44.24 -0.93
CA CYS A 41 -3.08 -45.29 0.08
C CYS A 41 -1.99 -46.32 -0.22
N GLN A 42 -1.87 -46.73 -1.49
CA GLN A 42 -0.85 -47.66 -1.94
C GLN A 42 0.55 -47.06 -1.84
N SER A 43 0.72 -45.77 -2.16
CA SER A 43 2.02 -45.11 -2.07
C SER A 43 2.48 -44.85 -0.65
N LEU A 44 1.67 -45.09 0.39
CA LEU A 44 2.05 -44.96 1.80
C LEU A 44 1.90 -46.28 2.58
N SER A 45 1.59 -47.39 1.91
CA SER A 45 1.33 -48.68 2.58
C SER A 45 2.58 -49.31 3.20
N ASP A 46 3.77 -48.88 2.78
CA ASP A 46 5.06 -49.28 3.33
C ASP A 46 5.34 -48.69 4.72
N LEU A 47 4.58 -47.67 5.14
CA LEU A 47 4.82 -46.94 6.38
C LEU A 47 3.81 -47.34 7.47
N PRO A 48 4.23 -48.12 8.49
CA PRO A 48 3.34 -48.63 9.53
C PRO A 48 2.82 -47.52 10.47
N GLY A 49 3.49 -46.36 10.52
CA GLY A 49 3.08 -45.19 11.30
C GLY A 49 1.99 -44.33 10.64
N ILE A 50 1.56 -44.68 9.43
CA ILE A 50 0.54 -43.95 8.67
C ILE A 50 -0.80 -44.68 8.70
N ARG A 51 -1.88 -43.92 8.91
CA ARG A 51 -3.27 -44.41 8.90
C ARG A 51 -4.16 -43.48 8.10
N PHE A 52 -5.23 -44.04 7.54
CA PHE A 52 -6.24 -43.27 6.81
C PHE A 52 -7.55 -43.21 7.60
N ALA A 53 -8.07 -42.00 7.79
CA ALA A 53 -9.34 -41.77 8.46
C ALA A 53 -10.54 -41.92 7.51
N THR A 54 -11.71 -42.17 8.09
CA THR A 54 -12.98 -42.19 7.35
C THR A 54 -13.17 -40.90 6.55
N ARG A 55 -13.50 -41.04 5.26
CA ARG A 55 -13.58 -39.92 4.32
C ARG A 55 -14.86 -39.12 4.47
N HIS A 56 -14.75 -37.94 5.08
CA HIS A 56 -15.79 -36.91 5.09
C HIS A 56 -15.71 -35.99 3.85
N ARG A 57 -16.86 -35.46 3.42
CA ARG A 57 -16.92 -34.40 2.39
C ARG A 57 -16.63 -33.06 3.05
N CYS A 58 -15.59 -32.35 2.61
CA CYS A 58 -15.24 -31.05 3.15
C CYS A 58 -15.63 -29.94 2.16
N ASP A 59 -16.55 -29.08 2.57
CA ASP A 59 -16.88 -27.84 1.87
C ASP A 59 -16.22 -26.68 2.62
N TRP A 60 -15.77 -25.66 1.89
CA TRP A 60 -15.10 -24.50 2.52
C TRP A 60 -16.07 -23.82 3.50
N GLY A 61 -15.58 -23.61 4.74
CA GLY A 61 -16.37 -23.04 5.83
C GLY A 61 -17.48 -23.94 6.38
N GLY A 62 -17.47 -25.24 6.05
CA GLY A 62 -18.48 -26.21 6.47
C GLY A 62 -18.01 -27.19 7.54
N TRP A 63 -18.98 -27.84 8.20
CA TRP A 63 -18.75 -28.81 9.29
C TRP A 63 -17.84 -30.00 8.93
N GLY A 64 -17.81 -30.41 7.65
CA GLY A 64 -17.04 -31.57 7.22
C GLY A 64 -15.55 -31.50 7.56
N ILE A 65 -14.97 -30.30 7.66
CA ILE A 65 -13.58 -30.09 8.08
C ILE A 65 -13.39 -30.44 9.57
N VAL A 66 -14.33 -30.03 10.42
CA VAL A 66 -14.32 -30.37 11.85
C VAL A 66 -14.52 -31.87 12.04
N ALA A 67 -15.50 -32.46 11.35
CA ALA A 67 -15.75 -33.91 11.41
C ALA A 67 -14.53 -34.73 10.96
N ALA A 68 -13.88 -34.33 9.87
CA ALA A 68 -12.63 -34.92 9.40
C ALA A 68 -11.53 -34.85 10.45
N THR A 69 -11.37 -33.70 11.09
CA THR A 69 -10.38 -33.48 12.14
C THR A 69 -10.66 -34.34 13.36
N GLN A 70 -11.91 -34.38 13.84
CA GLN A 70 -12.33 -35.22 14.97
C GLN A 70 -12.03 -36.71 14.71
N THR A 71 -12.48 -37.25 13.58
CA THR A 71 -12.25 -38.66 13.24
C THR A 71 -10.75 -38.98 13.13
N ALA A 72 -9.96 -38.09 12.53
CA ALA A 72 -8.51 -38.30 12.45
C ALA A 72 -7.85 -38.30 13.83
N CYS A 73 -8.28 -37.40 14.73
CA CYS A 73 -7.75 -37.33 16.09
C CYS A 73 -8.15 -38.55 16.94
N GLU A 74 -9.39 -39.03 16.83
CA GLU A 74 -9.86 -40.23 17.53
C GLU A 74 -9.01 -41.47 17.17
N ILE A 75 -8.70 -41.65 15.88
CA ILE A 75 -7.82 -42.73 15.41
C ILE A 75 -6.41 -42.56 15.98
N LEU A 76 -5.85 -41.35 15.85
CA LEU A 76 -4.48 -41.06 16.26
C LEU A 76 -4.26 -41.33 17.75
N LEU A 77 -5.18 -40.85 18.60
CA LEU A 77 -5.13 -40.99 20.06
C LEU A 77 -5.36 -42.43 20.53
N ARG A 78 -6.22 -43.18 19.84
CA ARG A 78 -6.51 -44.58 20.17
C ARG A 78 -5.35 -45.51 19.85
N GLU A 79 -4.68 -45.28 18.72
CA GLU A 79 -3.65 -46.19 18.21
C GLU A 79 -2.24 -45.86 18.73
N ASN A 80 -2.01 -44.66 19.27
CA ASN A 80 -0.70 -44.21 19.70
C ASN A 80 -0.76 -43.66 21.13
N PRO A 81 -0.66 -44.53 22.16
CA PRO A 81 -0.83 -44.12 23.55
C PRO A 81 0.30 -43.22 24.09
N ASP A 82 1.45 -43.14 23.40
CA ASP A 82 2.61 -42.38 23.89
C ASP A 82 2.65 -40.93 23.39
N ILE A 83 1.76 -40.53 22.47
CA ILE A 83 1.76 -39.16 21.94
C ILE A 83 1.31 -38.17 23.01
N ARG A 84 2.03 -37.05 23.12
CA ARG A 84 1.71 -36.00 24.10
C ARG A 84 1.00 -34.79 23.48
N HIS A 85 1.21 -34.57 22.19
CA HIS A 85 0.62 -33.47 21.43
C HIS A 85 0.18 -33.95 20.06
N VAL A 86 -0.84 -33.29 19.52
CA VAL A 86 -1.37 -33.50 18.18
C VAL A 86 -1.27 -32.19 17.42
N TYR A 87 -0.57 -32.24 16.28
CA TYR A 87 -0.40 -31.10 15.38
C TYR A 87 -1.34 -31.22 14.18
N LEU A 88 -2.20 -30.22 13.96
CA LEU A 88 -3.08 -30.19 12.81
C LEU A 88 -2.35 -29.59 11.59
N ALA A 89 -2.20 -30.39 10.53
CA ALA A 89 -1.59 -29.98 9.27
C ALA A 89 -2.48 -30.29 8.06
N SER A 90 -2.25 -29.57 6.95
CA SER A 90 -2.81 -29.88 5.63
C SER A 90 -1.76 -30.39 4.66
N GLY A 91 -2.19 -30.97 3.53
CA GLY A 91 -1.27 -31.39 2.46
C GLY A 91 -0.44 -30.26 1.82
N ALA A 92 -0.75 -28.99 2.11
CA ALA A 92 0.01 -27.83 1.64
C ALA A 92 0.81 -27.13 2.77
N CYS A 93 0.96 -27.80 3.91
CA CYS A 93 1.87 -27.41 4.98
C CYS A 93 3.24 -28.05 4.73
N LEU A 94 4.31 -27.30 5.00
CA LEU A 94 5.69 -27.77 4.87
C LEU A 94 6.46 -27.47 6.15
N PRO A 95 7.08 -28.48 6.80
CA PRO A 95 8.06 -28.25 7.87
C PRO A 95 9.20 -27.39 7.33
N LEU A 96 9.58 -26.34 8.07
CA LEU A 96 10.71 -25.47 7.71
C LEU A 96 11.96 -25.74 8.57
N ARG A 97 11.78 -26.50 9.65
CA ARG A 97 12.80 -26.87 10.63
C ARG A 97 12.82 -28.39 10.80
N PRO A 98 13.93 -28.97 11.29
CA PRO A 98 13.96 -30.37 11.67
C PRO A 98 12.80 -30.72 12.61
N VAL A 99 12.08 -31.79 12.32
CA VAL A 99 10.91 -32.22 13.12
C VAL A 99 11.29 -32.43 14.59
N GLN A 100 12.51 -32.90 14.86
CA GLN A 100 13.01 -33.09 16.23
C GLN A 100 12.99 -31.79 17.05
N GLU A 101 13.28 -30.62 16.46
CA GLU A 101 13.19 -29.35 17.20
C GLU A 101 11.75 -29.05 17.65
N LEU A 102 10.74 -29.39 16.83
CA LEU A 102 9.34 -29.25 17.23
C LEU A 102 9.00 -30.22 18.37
N VAL A 103 9.50 -31.46 18.31
CA VAL A 103 9.29 -32.45 19.37
C VAL A 103 9.90 -31.97 20.69
N ASP A 104 11.15 -31.50 20.66
CA ASP A 104 11.86 -30.98 21.84
C ASP A 104 11.16 -29.74 22.41
N TYR A 105 10.75 -28.81 21.55
CA TYR A 105 10.02 -27.61 21.92
C TYR A 105 8.69 -27.91 22.63
N LEU A 106 7.96 -28.93 22.17
CA LEU A 106 6.72 -29.41 22.79
C LEU A 106 7.00 -30.23 24.07
N ALA A 107 8.12 -30.95 24.13
CA ALA A 107 8.52 -31.73 25.30
C ALA A 107 8.82 -30.84 26.52
N GLU A 108 9.40 -29.66 26.30
CA GLU A 108 9.58 -28.62 27.32
C GLU A 108 8.26 -28.02 27.81
N ARG A 109 7.18 -28.15 27.03
CA ARG A 109 5.87 -27.51 27.25
C ARG A 109 4.73 -28.54 27.27
N PRO A 110 4.78 -29.55 28.17
CA PRO A 110 3.87 -30.71 28.14
C PRO A 110 2.40 -30.38 28.41
N ARG A 111 2.11 -29.21 29.01
CA ARG A 111 0.76 -28.76 29.39
C ARG A 111 0.28 -27.54 28.61
N THR A 112 1.00 -27.15 27.56
CA THR A 112 0.69 -25.98 26.74
C THR A 112 -0.03 -26.38 25.46
N ASP A 113 -1.14 -25.72 25.20
CA ASP A 113 -1.92 -25.81 23.97
C ASP A 113 -1.67 -24.57 23.10
N PHE A 114 -1.14 -24.76 21.89
CA PHE A 114 -0.87 -23.69 20.93
C PHE A 114 -2.06 -23.54 19.99
N ILE A 115 -2.97 -22.63 20.34
CA ILE A 115 -4.18 -22.37 19.58
C ILE A 115 -4.57 -20.90 19.70
N GLU A 116 -4.56 -20.21 18.56
CA GLU A 116 -5.06 -18.84 18.48
C GLU A 116 -6.55 -18.82 18.83
N SER A 117 -6.91 -17.99 19.81
CA SER A 117 -8.28 -17.94 20.32
C SER A 117 -8.59 -16.56 20.91
N ALA A 118 -9.19 -15.71 20.07
CA ALA A 118 -9.71 -14.39 20.42
C ALA A 118 -11.23 -14.43 20.61
N THR A 119 -11.76 -13.66 21.56
CA THR A 119 -13.20 -13.47 21.77
C THR A 119 -13.78 -12.53 20.71
N THR A 120 -14.98 -12.84 20.20
CA THR A 120 -15.68 -11.99 19.23
C THR A 120 -16.16 -10.66 19.82
N ALA A 121 -16.18 -10.55 21.15
CA ALA A 121 -16.66 -9.36 21.85
C ALA A 121 -15.60 -8.24 21.91
N ASP A 122 -14.31 -8.62 21.95
CA ASP A 122 -13.24 -7.70 22.36
C ASP A 122 -12.30 -7.32 21.20
N VAL A 123 -12.29 -8.09 20.10
CA VAL A 123 -11.37 -7.86 18.97
C VAL A 123 -12.09 -8.04 17.64
N PRO A 124 -12.04 -7.04 16.72
CA PRO A 124 -12.51 -7.22 15.36
C PRO A 124 -11.55 -8.14 14.59
N TRP A 125 -11.78 -9.45 14.73
CA TRP A 125 -10.98 -10.49 14.07
C TRP A 125 -11.29 -10.60 12.57
N THR A 126 -12.48 -10.17 12.15
CA THR A 126 -12.93 -10.27 10.76
C THR A 126 -12.66 -8.98 9.97
N VAL A 127 -11.92 -9.08 8.87
CA VAL A 127 -11.76 -7.98 7.90
C VAL A 127 -13.02 -7.90 7.04
N GLY A 128 -14.08 -7.33 7.63
CA GLY A 128 -15.41 -7.24 7.03
C GLY A 128 -16.18 -8.57 7.00
N GLY A 129 -17.51 -8.48 7.15
CA GLY A 129 -18.42 -9.63 7.06
C GLY A 129 -19.16 -9.94 8.36
N LEU A 130 -19.65 -11.18 8.45
CA LEU A 130 -20.38 -11.72 9.60
C LEU A 130 -19.37 -12.03 10.71
N ASP A 131 -19.49 -11.37 11.86
CA ASP A 131 -18.66 -11.63 13.06
C ASP A 131 -19.47 -12.45 14.07
N VAL A 132 -20.16 -11.78 15.01
CA VAL A 132 -21.12 -12.41 15.94
C VAL A 132 -22.22 -13.19 15.20
N GLU A 133 -22.59 -12.72 14.01
CA GLU A 133 -23.60 -13.37 13.16
C GLU A 133 -23.19 -14.79 12.72
N ARG A 134 -21.91 -15.16 12.73
CA ARG A 134 -21.46 -16.55 12.49
C ARG A 134 -22.04 -17.54 13.49
N PHE A 135 -22.26 -17.07 14.71
CA PHE A 135 -22.68 -17.87 15.85
C PHE A 135 -24.20 -17.82 16.05
N THR A 136 -24.81 -16.66 15.75
CA THR A 136 -26.24 -16.42 15.96
C THR A 136 -27.12 -16.76 14.76
N LEU A 137 -26.59 -16.80 13.53
CA LEU A 137 -27.31 -17.24 12.34
C LEU A 137 -27.06 -18.73 12.03
N ARG A 138 -27.75 -19.24 11.01
CA ARG A 138 -27.57 -20.59 10.45
C ARG A 138 -27.01 -20.53 9.05
N PHE A 139 -26.09 -21.46 8.74
CA PHE A 139 -25.39 -21.52 7.46
C PHE A 139 -25.44 -22.92 6.82
N PRO A 140 -26.61 -23.36 6.30
CA PRO A 140 -26.74 -24.67 5.66
C PRO A 140 -26.17 -24.72 4.24
N PHE A 141 -25.97 -23.57 3.58
CA PHE A 141 -25.48 -23.49 2.20
C PHE A 141 -23.99 -23.16 2.17
N SER A 142 -23.23 -23.77 1.26
CA SER A 142 -21.82 -23.41 1.07
C SER A 142 -21.70 -22.11 0.28
N TRP A 143 -20.93 -21.17 0.81
CA TRP A 143 -20.69 -19.87 0.18
C TRP A 143 -20.01 -19.99 -1.20
N LYS A 144 -19.13 -20.99 -1.38
CA LYS A 144 -18.42 -21.19 -2.66
C LYS A 144 -19.29 -21.83 -3.74
N SER A 145 -20.15 -22.79 -3.40
CA SER A 145 -20.97 -23.48 -4.40
C SER A 145 -22.29 -22.75 -4.69
N SER A 146 -22.81 -22.01 -3.71
CA SER A 146 -24.20 -21.50 -3.74
C SER A 146 -24.30 -20.12 -3.10
N ARG A 147 -23.46 -19.19 -3.55
CA ARG A 147 -23.37 -17.81 -3.01
C ARG A 147 -24.73 -17.10 -2.94
N GLY A 148 -25.54 -17.19 -3.99
CA GLY A 148 -26.87 -16.55 -4.02
C GLY A 148 -27.80 -17.05 -2.92
N ALA A 149 -27.86 -18.37 -2.70
CA ALA A 149 -28.66 -18.96 -1.63
C ALA A 149 -28.13 -18.62 -0.23
N PHE A 150 -26.80 -18.58 -0.07
CA PHE A 150 -26.16 -18.12 1.17
C PHE A 150 -26.57 -16.68 1.50
N ASP A 151 -26.36 -15.76 0.55
CA ASP A 151 -26.61 -14.33 0.75
C ASP A 151 -28.11 -14.06 0.97
N ALA A 152 -29.00 -14.74 0.23
CA ALA A 152 -30.44 -14.65 0.42
C ALA A 152 -30.89 -15.17 1.79
N TYR A 153 -30.32 -16.30 2.26
CA TYR A 153 -30.68 -16.87 3.56
C TYR A 153 -30.18 -16.02 4.74
N VAL A 154 -29.02 -15.37 4.60
CA VAL A 154 -28.53 -14.38 5.58
C VAL A 154 -29.47 -13.17 5.63
N LYS A 155 -29.85 -12.63 4.47
CA LYS A 155 -30.81 -11.50 4.40
C LYS A 155 -32.16 -11.86 5.02
N LEU A 156 -32.69 -13.04 4.72
CA LEU A 156 -33.94 -13.53 5.30
C LEU A 156 -33.87 -13.62 6.82
N GLN A 157 -32.81 -14.23 7.37
CA GLN A 157 -32.62 -14.35 8.81
C GLN A 157 -32.49 -12.98 9.50
N ARG A 158 -31.80 -12.02 8.88
CA ARG A 158 -31.71 -10.63 9.37
C ARG A 158 -33.08 -9.94 9.36
N LEU A 159 -33.87 -10.12 8.29
CA LEU A 159 -35.19 -9.53 8.16
C LEU A 159 -36.14 -10.00 9.28
N VAL A 160 -36.12 -11.30 9.59
CA VAL A 160 -36.94 -11.86 10.68
C VAL A 160 -36.28 -11.76 12.06
N LYS A 161 -35.16 -11.04 12.18
CA LYS A 161 -34.37 -10.88 13.41
C LYS A 161 -34.03 -12.22 14.10
N PHE A 162 -33.79 -13.26 13.30
CA PHE A 162 -33.48 -14.59 13.81
C PHE A 162 -32.18 -14.57 14.62
N ARG A 163 -32.21 -15.07 15.85
CA ARG A 163 -31.03 -15.21 16.71
C ARG A 163 -31.04 -16.57 17.40
N ARG A 164 -30.00 -17.36 17.13
CA ARG A 164 -29.80 -18.67 17.77
C ARG A 164 -29.11 -18.50 19.13
N ASN A 165 -29.56 -19.28 20.10
CA ASN A 165 -28.94 -19.35 21.41
C ASN A 165 -27.63 -20.15 21.37
N ILE A 166 -26.60 -19.62 22.01
CA ILE A 166 -25.32 -20.29 22.23
C ILE A 166 -25.51 -21.29 23.39
N PRO A 167 -24.99 -22.53 23.31
CA PRO A 167 -25.05 -23.50 24.39
C PRO A 167 -24.53 -22.93 25.72
N PHE A 168 -25.20 -23.27 26.83
CA PHE A 168 -24.82 -22.77 28.15
C PHE A 168 -23.37 -23.16 28.51
N GLY A 169 -22.58 -22.16 28.95
CA GLY A 169 -21.17 -22.31 29.30
C GLY A 169 -20.21 -22.29 28.10
N LEU A 170 -20.70 -22.18 26.86
CA LEU A 170 -19.86 -21.99 25.69
C LEU A 170 -19.71 -20.50 25.37
N VAL A 171 -18.47 -20.02 25.38
CA VAL A 171 -18.11 -18.70 24.84
C VAL A 171 -17.48 -18.92 23.46
N PRO A 172 -18.01 -18.31 22.39
CA PRO A 172 -17.39 -18.42 21.07
C PRO A 172 -16.03 -17.73 21.03
N HIS A 173 -15.00 -18.49 20.65
CA HIS A 173 -13.70 -17.96 20.30
C HIS A 173 -13.41 -18.22 18.82
N MET A 174 -12.61 -17.34 18.22
CA MET A 174 -12.15 -17.43 16.84
C MET A 174 -10.63 -17.40 16.75
N GLY A 175 -10.08 -18.04 15.73
CA GLY A 175 -8.65 -17.99 15.42
C GLY A 175 -8.29 -18.86 14.23
N SER A 176 -6.99 -19.02 13.98
CA SER A 176 -6.49 -19.90 12.93
C SER A 176 -7.02 -21.34 13.06
N GLN A 177 -7.36 -21.96 11.91
CA GLN A 177 -7.64 -23.39 11.80
C GLN A 177 -6.47 -24.26 12.30
N TRP A 178 -5.22 -23.78 12.19
CA TRP A 178 -4.02 -24.57 12.47
C TRP A 178 -3.59 -24.41 13.93
N TRP A 179 -3.62 -25.53 14.67
CA TRP A 179 -3.30 -25.60 16.09
C TRP A 179 -2.40 -26.80 16.41
N CYS A 180 -1.79 -26.77 17.60
CA CYS A 180 -1.11 -27.90 18.20
C CYS A 180 -1.61 -28.06 19.64
N LEU A 181 -2.39 -29.12 19.91
CA LEU A 181 -3.05 -29.35 21.20
C LEU A 181 -2.42 -30.53 21.91
N SER A 182 -2.32 -30.44 23.23
CA SER A 182 -1.95 -31.54 24.11
C SER A 182 -2.99 -32.65 24.05
N ARG A 183 -2.53 -33.90 24.27
CA ARG A 183 -3.37 -35.10 24.32
C ARG A 183 -4.54 -34.90 25.28
N ARG A 184 -4.24 -34.45 26.50
CA ARG A 184 -5.23 -34.22 27.56
C ARG A 184 -6.36 -33.32 27.10
N THR A 185 -6.03 -32.15 26.53
CA THR A 185 -7.03 -31.18 26.07
C THR A 185 -7.85 -31.77 24.93
N LEU A 186 -7.20 -32.45 23.98
CA LEU A 186 -7.91 -33.03 22.84
C LEU A 186 -8.81 -34.20 23.23
N GLU A 187 -8.37 -35.06 24.16
CA GLU A 187 -9.19 -36.13 24.72
C GLU A 187 -10.38 -35.56 25.50
N ALA A 188 -10.18 -34.51 26.29
CA ALA A 188 -11.27 -33.84 27.01
C ALA A 188 -12.31 -33.26 26.03
N ILE A 189 -11.87 -32.67 24.91
CA ILE A 189 -12.75 -32.17 23.84
C ILE A 189 -13.55 -33.32 23.20
N LEU A 190 -12.88 -34.43 22.85
CA LEU A 190 -13.50 -35.54 22.11
C LEU A 190 -14.43 -36.40 22.97
N HIS A 191 -14.19 -36.47 24.28
CA HIS A 191 -14.98 -37.24 25.25
C HIS A 191 -15.87 -36.37 26.15
N ASP A 192 -16.01 -35.07 25.87
CA ASP A 192 -16.90 -34.20 26.65
C ASP A 192 -18.35 -34.76 26.59
N PRO A 193 -19.02 -34.98 27.75
CA PRO A 193 -20.42 -35.40 27.79
C PRO A 193 -21.39 -34.51 27.00
N LYS A 194 -21.07 -33.22 26.85
CA LYS A 194 -21.81 -32.21 26.09
C LYS A 194 -21.39 -32.13 24.62
N ARG A 195 -20.41 -32.91 24.16
CA ARG A 195 -19.98 -32.95 22.75
C ARG A 195 -21.15 -33.06 21.75
N PRO A 196 -22.17 -33.92 21.94
CA PRO A 196 -23.31 -33.98 21.01
C PRO A 196 -24.08 -32.65 20.88
N VAL A 197 -24.11 -31.85 21.94
CA VAL A 197 -24.72 -30.51 21.96
C VAL A 197 -23.85 -29.53 21.17
N TYR A 198 -22.54 -29.52 21.42
CA TYR A 198 -21.58 -28.66 20.73
C TYR A 198 -21.52 -28.98 19.23
N ASP A 199 -21.44 -30.26 18.85
CA ASP A 199 -21.44 -30.69 17.45
C ASP A 199 -22.72 -30.27 16.72
N ARG A 200 -23.89 -30.44 17.35
CA ARG A 200 -25.18 -29.98 16.78
C ARG A 200 -25.19 -28.47 16.56
N TYR A 201 -24.57 -27.72 17.46
CA TYR A 201 -24.46 -26.27 17.36
C TYR A 201 -23.49 -25.87 16.24
N PHE A 202 -22.24 -26.33 16.26
CA PHE A 202 -21.22 -25.92 15.28
C PHE A 202 -21.49 -26.44 13.87
N ARG A 203 -22.29 -27.49 13.69
CA ARG A 203 -22.78 -27.92 12.36
C ARG A 203 -23.48 -26.82 11.55
N LYS A 204 -24.04 -25.81 12.22
CA LYS A 204 -24.77 -24.70 11.60
C LYS A 204 -24.01 -23.36 11.69
N VAL A 205 -22.82 -23.35 12.28
CA VAL A 205 -21.91 -22.18 12.35
C VAL A 205 -21.16 -22.06 11.03
N TRP A 206 -20.90 -20.84 10.58
CA TRP A 206 -20.05 -20.61 9.41
C TRP A 206 -18.58 -20.64 9.81
N ILE A 207 -17.76 -21.37 9.04
CA ILE A 207 -16.33 -21.58 9.30
C ILE A 207 -16.11 -22.14 10.73
N PRO A 208 -16.73 -23.28 11.06
CA PRO A 208 -16.62 -23.87 12.39
C PRO A 208 -15.21 -24.40 12.67
N ASP A 209 -14.39 -24.62 11.65
CA ASP A 209 -12.98 -25.02 11.76
C ASP A 209 -12.08 -23.94 12.38
N GLU A 210 -12.50 -22.67 12.35
CA GLU A 210 -11.84 -21.53 13.00
C GLU A 210 -12.45 -21.16 14.36
N SER A 211 -13.42 -21.93 14.86
CA SER A 211 -14.08 -21.63 16.15
C SER A 211 -14.37 -22.82 17.07
N TYR A 212 -14.53 -24.04 16.54
CA TYR A 212 -14.89 -25.22 17.31
C TYR A 212 -13.81 -25.57 18.35
N PHE A 213 -12.58 -25.82 17.88
CA PHE A 213 -11.47 -26.19 18.75
C PHE A 213 -11.03 -25.03 19.64
N GLN A 214 -11.13 -23.79 19.14
CA GLN A 214 -10.80 -22.57 19.86
C GLN A 214 -11.72 -22.38 21.06
N SER A 215 -13.03 -22.54 20.85
CA SER A 215 -14.02 -22.39 21.92
C SER A 215 -13.91 -23.51 22.96
N LEU A 216 -13.68 -24.76 22.53
CA LEU A 216 -13.57 -25.89 23.46
C LEU A 216 -12.21 -25.97 24.16
N ALA A 217 -11.12 -25.54 23.51
CA ALA A 217 -9.82 -25.43 24.16
C ALA A 217 -9.89 -24.44 25.34
N ARG A 218 -10.68 -23.37 25.23
CA ARG A 218 -10.90 -22.43 26.35
C ARG A 218 -11.68 -23.02 27.52
N ILE A 219 -12.40 -24.12 27.32
CA ILE A 219 -13.10 -24.86 28.38
C ILE A 219 -12.17 -25.88 29.04
N HIS A 220 -11.38 -26.62 28.25
CA HIS A 220 -10.65 -27.81 28.73
C HIS A 220 -9.15 -27.62 28.96
N SER A 221 -8.52 -26.64 28.30
CA SER A 221 -7.07 -26.44 28.38
C SER A 221 -6.67 -25.89 29.75
N ILE A 222 -5.52 -26.36 30.24
CA ILE A 222 -4.87 -25.81 31.44
C ILE A 222 -4.15 -24.51 31.12
N HIS A 223 -3.46 -24.48 29.98
CA HIS A 223 -2.63 -23.36 29.57
C HIS A 223 -2.68 -23.19 28.05
N VAL A 224 -3.37 -22.14 27.62
CA VAL A 224 -3.45 -21.76 26.20
C VAL A 224 -2.42 -20.71 25.90
N GLU A 225 -1.56 -20.99 24.93
CA GLU A 225 -0.77 -19.97 24.27
C GLU A 225 -1.48 -19.57 22.97
N SER A 226 -1.96 -18.33 22.89
CA SER A 226 -2.78 -17.85 21.77
C SER A 226 -1.94 -17.50 20.53
N ARG A 227 -1.24 -18.49 19.98
CA ARG A 227 -0.51 -18.43 18.71
C ARG A 227 -0.58 -19.77 17.99
N SER A 228 -0.42 -19.74 16.66
CA SER A 228 -0.22 -20.96 15.87
C SER A 228 1.28 -21.21 15.67
N LEU A 229 1.67 -22.49 15.71
CA LEU A 229 3.02 -22.93 15.31
C LEU A 229 3.15 -23.07 13.78
N THR A 230 2.10 -22.72 13.02
CA THR A 230 2.12 -22.63 11.56
C THR A 230 2.18 -21.18 11.11
N LEU A 231 3.18 -20.84 10.29
CA LEU A 231 3.20 -19.57 9.56
C LEU A 231 2.10 -19.60 8.49
N SER A 232 0.99 -18.91 8.77
CA SER A 232 -0.09 -18.68 7.82
C SER A 232 -0.42 -17.20 7.81
N LYS A 233 -0.24 -16.54 6.66
CA LYS A 233 -0.52 -15.11 6.48
C LYS A 233 -1.57 -14.91 5.40
N PHE A 234 -2.36 -13.85 5.56
CA PHE A 234 -3.42 -13.48 4.63
C PHE A 234 -3.12 -12.12 3.99
N ASP A 235 -3.56 -11.94 2.75
CA ASP A 235 -3.54 -10.65 2.08
C ASP A 235 -4.69 -9.76 2.57
N PHE A 236 -4.75 -8.52 2.07
CA PHE A 236 -5.80 -7.56 2.42
C PHE A 236 -7.22 -7.98 1.99
N GLN A 237 -7.36 -9.03 1.17
CA GLN A 237 -8.65 -9.60 0.75
C GLN A 237 -9.03 -10.83 1.60
N GLY A 238 -8.23 -11.17 2.62
CA GLY A 238 -8.43 -12.38 3.41
C GLY A 238 -8.09 -13.67 2.67
N LYS A 239 -7.27 -13.60 1.62
CA LYS A 239 -6.76 -14.80 0.91
C LYS A 239 -5.40 -15.18 1.47
N PRO A 240 -5.14 -16.48 1.71
CA PRO A 240 -3.84 -16.91 2.23
C PRO A 240 -2.74 -16.64 1.19
N TYR A 241 -1.58 -16.17 1.65
CA TYR A 241 -0.39 -16.10 0.83
C TYR A 241 0.04 -17.51 0.39
N ILE A 242 0.41 -17.60 -0.89
CA ILE A 242 1.02 -18.80 -1.46
C ILE A 242 2.52 -18.53 -1.57
N PHE A 243 3.33 -19.45 -1.07
CA PHE A 243 4.79 -19.39 -1.16
C PHE A 243 5.29 -20.18 -2.37
N TYR A 244 6.22 -19.58 -3.08
CA TYR A 244 6.83 -20.05 -4.34
C TYR A 244 8.35 -20.20 -4.13
N ASP A 245 9.07 -20.73 -5.11
CA ASP A 245 10.52 -20.97 -5.00
C ASP A 245 11.36 -19.71 -4.75
N ASP A 246 10.93 -18.55 -5.25
CA ASP A 246 11.54 -17.25 -4.98
C ASP A 246 11.40 -16.79 -3.51
N HIS A 247 10.52 -17.42 -2.73
CA HIS A 247 10.35 -17.16 -1.30
C HIS A 247 11.24 -18.02 -0.40
N LEU A 248 12.10 -18.87 -0.96
CA LEU A 248 12.97 -19.77 -0.16
C LEU A 248 13.76 -19.03 0.93
N GLN A 249 14.41 -17.93 0.58
CA GLN A 249 15.20 -17.14 1.52
C GLN A 249 14.34 -16.47 2.59
N LEU A 250 13.10 -16.11 2.24
CA LEU A 250 12.14 -15.57 3.19
C LEU A 250 11.72 -16.67 4.19
N LEU A 251 11.40 -17.88 3.71
CA LEU A 251 11.01 -19.00 4.57
C LEU A 251 12.14 -19.42 5.53
N ARG A 252 13.40 -19.46 5.05
CA ARG A 252 14.57 -19.74 5.91
C ARG A 252 14.74 -18.75 7.05
N ARG A 253 14.36 -17.48 6.85
CA ARG A 253 14.46 -16.41 7.86
C ARG A 253 13.24 -16.31 8.78
N SER A 254 12.22 -17.16 8.59
CA SER A 254 10.95 -17.07 9.31
C SER A 254 11.01 -17.54 10.75
N ASP A 255 12.02 -18.35 11.07
CA ASP A 255 12.15 -19.01 12.36
C ASP A 255 10.90 -19.84 12.75
N CYS A 256 9.98 -20.13 11.82
CA CYS A 256 8.76 -20.88 12.11
C CYS A 256 8.97 -22.39 11.92
N PHE A 257 8.25 -23.24 12.65
CA PHE A 257 8.35 -24.70 12.50
C PHE A 257 7.75 -25.21 11.18
N VAL A 258 6.63 -24.63 10.77
CA VAL A 258 5.86 -25.06 9.59
C VAL A 258 5.32 -23.82 8.87
N ALA A 259 5.27 -23.83 7.54
CA ALA A 259 4.61 -22.78 6.76
C ALA A 259 3.46 -23.28 5.91
N ARG A 260 2.52 -22.37 5.66
CA ARG A 260 1.34 -22.55 4.82
C ARG A 260 0.97 -21.23 4.12
N LYS A 261 0.62 -21.22 2.84
CA LYS A 261 0.43 -22.35 1.92
C LYS A 261 1.59 -22.44 0.93
N ILE A 262 2.24 -23.60 0.78
CA ILE A 262 3.25 -23.78 -0.26
C ILE A 262 2.57 -24.14 -1.58
N TRP A 263 3.05 -23.60 -2.70
CA TRP A 263 2.60 -24.02 -4.02
C TRP A 263 3.12 -25.43 -4.33
N CYS A 264 2.25 -26.34 -4.80
CA CYS A 264 2.63 -27.69 -5.19
C CYS A 264 3.76 -27.79 -6.25
N LYS A 265 4.01 -26.74 -7.03
CA LYS A 265 5.09 -26.66 -8.03
C LYS A 265 6.34 -25.92 -7.53
N ALA A 266 6.43 -25.62 -6.24
CA ALA A 266 7.63 -25.02 -5.64
C ALA A 266 8.67 -26.11 -5.34
N ASP A 267 9.17 -26.77 -6.40
CA ASP A 267 10.08 -27.92 -6.32
C ASP A 267 11.28 -27.60 -5.43
N ARG A 268 11.92 -26.45 -5.66
CA ARG A 268 13.13 -26.05 -4.92
C ARG A 268 12.85 -25.89 -3.43
N VAL A 269 11.70 -25.33 -3.06
CA VAL A 269 11.31 -25.17 -1.65
C VAL A 269 11.06 -26.53 -1.00
N TYR A 270 10.33 -27.43 -1.66
CA TYR A 270 10.10 -28.78 -1.14
C TYR A 270 11.42 -29.55 -0.99
N ASP A 271 12.26 -29.56 -2.02
CA ASP A 271 13.53 -30.28 -2.01
C ASP A 271 14.46 -29.77 -0.91
N THR A 272 14.51 -28.45 -0.73
CA THR A 272 15.35 -27.86 0.32
C THR A 272 14.88 -28.28 1.71
N PHE A 273 13.60 -28.12 2.04
CA PHE A 273 13.15 -28.34 3.41
C PHE A 273 12.88 -29.81 3.76
N LEU A 274 12.65 -30.68 2.77
CA LEU A 274 12.41 -32.10 3.01
C LEU A 274 13.69 -32.95 2.96
N ASN A 275 14.73 -32.54 2.22
CA ASN A 275 15.94 -33.33 1.99
C ASN A 275 17.21 -32.74 2.64
N ASP A 276 17.30 -31.42 2.83
CA ASP A 276 18.52 -30.77 3.33
C ASP A 276 18.43 -30.50 4.84
N ALA A 277 19.02 -31.40 5.63
CA ALA A 277 19.12 -31.26 7.08
C ALA A 277 20.16 -30.21 7.54
N GLU A 278 21.07 -29.78 6.65
CA GLU A 278 22.22 -28.94 7.00
C GLU A 278 21.88 -27.44 7.03
N GLY A 279 20.71 -27.04 6.52
CA GLY A 279 20.22 -25.66 6.56
C GLY A 279 19.68 -25.19 7.92
N ALA A 280 19.75 -26.03 8.98
CA ALA A 280 19.19 -25.79 10.31
C ALA A 280 19.91 -24.66 11.07
N MET A 281 19.65 -23.42 10.65
CA MET A 281 20.06 -22.23 11.41
C MET A 281 19.11 -22.00 12.60
N ASN A 282 19.73 -22.03 13.78
CA ASN A 282 19.32 -21.46 15.07
C ASN A 282 18.08 -22.04 15.78
N ARG A 283 18.34 -22.59 16.98
CA ARG A 283 17.39 -22.95 18.06
C ARG A 283 16.66 -21.72 18.67
N THR A 284 16.47 -20.65 17.91
CA THR A 284 15.80 -19.44 18.37
C THR A 284 14.29 -19.68 18.41
N GLU A 285 13.64 -19.06 19.40
CA GLU A 285 12.18 -19.07 19.50
C GLU A 285 11.53 -18.58 18.20
N PRO A 286 10.48 -19.25 17.70
CA PRO A 286 9.78 -18.81 16.50
C PRO A 286 9.28 -17.38 16.60
N ASN A 287 9.78 -16.51 15.73
CA ASN A 287 9.41 -15.10 15.70
C ASN A 287 8.99 -14.66 14.28
N PRO A 288 7.69 -14.74 13.94
CA PRO A 288 7.20 -14.30 12.63
C PRO A 288 7.35 -12.78 12.41
N GLY A 289 7.61 -12.00 13.47
CA GLY A 289 7.69 -10.53 13.41
C GLY A 289 8.71 -9.99 12.41
N LYS A 290 9.81 -10.72 12.16
CA LYS A 290 10.82 -10.32 11.16
C LYS A 290 10.23 -10.26 9.74
N ILE A 291 9.35 -11.20 9.41
CA ILE A 291 8.73 -11.29 8.07
C ILE A 291 7.45 -10.48 8.00
N ASP A 292 6.76 -10.27 9.13
CA ASP A 292 5.55 -9.46 9.20
C ASP A 292 5.77 -8.06 8.65
N ARG A 293 6.95 -7.47 8.87
CA ARG A 293 7.31 -6.18 8.28
C ARG A 293 7.32 -6.21 6.76
N ILE A 294 7.75 -7.31 6.14
CA ILE A 294 7.79 -7.47 4.68
C ILE A 294 6.35 -7.59 4.16
N PHE A 295 5.52 -8.41 4.79
CA PHE A 295 4.12 -8.56 4.42
C PHE A 295 3.34 -7.26 4.59
N SER A 296 3.51 -6.55 5.71
CA SER A 296 2.86 -5.26 5.94
C SER A 296 3.25 -4.23 4.89
N LYS A 297 4.54 -4.14 4.52
CA LYS A 297 4.99 -3.28 3.42
C LYS A 297 4.42 -3.71 2.07
N ALA A 298 4.31 -5.00 1.81
CA ALA A 298 3.72 -5.52 0.58
C ALA A 298 2.22 -5.21 0.49
N VAL A 299 1.48 -5.39 1.60
CA VAL A 299 0.07 -5.02 1.73
C VAL A 299 -0.10 -3.53 1.51
N GLU A 300 0.66 -2.68 2.20
CA GLU A 300 0.61 -1.23 2.03
C GLU A 300 0.90 -0.82 0.58
N ARG A 301 1.94 -1.39 -0.03
CA ARG A 301 2.25 -1.11 -1.44
C ARG A 301 1.14 -1.59 -2.37
N ARG A 302 0.46 -2.69 -2.06
CA ARG A 302 -0.66 -3.21 -2.85
C ARG A 302 -1.93 -2.39 -2.67
N THR A 303 -2.18 -1.83 -1.49
CA THR A 303 -3.40 -1.09 -1.15
C THR A 303 -3.28 0.41 -1.41
N ARG A 304 -2.11 1.02 -1.17
CA ARG A 304 -1.82 2.45 -1.37
C ARG A 304 -1.01 2.73 -2.64
N GLY A 305 -0.18 1.80 -3.08
CA GLY A 305 0.70 2.01 -4.24
C GLY A 305 1.98 2.75 -3.87
N ARG A 306 2.80 3.02 -4.88
CA ARG A 306 3.97 3.89 -4.73
C ARG A 306 3.53 5.33 -5.01
N THR A 307 3.97 6.25 -4.17
CA THR A 307 3.66 7.68 -4.29
C THR A 307 4.10 8.22 -5.65
N GLY A 308 3.18 8.81 -6.40
CA GLY A 308 3.40 9.32 -7.75
C GLY A 308 3.67 8.31 -8.86
N LEU A 309 3.46 7.00 -8.62
CA LEU A 309 3.51 6.00 -9.69
C LEU A 309 2.10 5.66 -10.16
N TYR A 310 1.87 5.90 -11.45
CA TYR A 310 0.68 5.48 -12.16
C TYR A 310 1.08 4.42 -13.18
N MET A 311 0.44 3.25 -13.12
CA MET A 311 0.76 2.13 -14.01
C MET A 311 -0.47 1.25 -14.25
N GLN A 312 -0.46 0.43 -15.31
CA GLN A 312 -1.59 -0.44 -15.66
C GLN A 312 -2.06 -1.34 -14.51
N SER A 313 -1.13 -1.81 -13.66
CA SER A 313 -1.45 -2.71 -12.54
C SER A 313 -2.03 -1.96 -11.35
N ARG A 314 -1.94 -0.62 -11.35
CA ARG A 314 -2.45 0.25 -10.31
C ARG A 314 -2.63 1.67 -10.83
N PHE A 315 -3.84 1.96 -11.28
CA PHE A 315 -4.29 3.30 -11.62
C PHE A 315 -5.40 3.69 -10.63
N PRO A 316 -5.10 4.48 -9.58
CA PRO A 316 -6.07 4.75 -8.51
C PRO A 316 -7.22 5.64 -9.01
N ASN A 317 -8.40 5.45 -8.42
CA ASN A 317 -9.49 6.41 -8.52
C ASN A 317 -9.09 7.73 -7.85
N ALA A 318 -9.73 8.84 -8.23
CA ALA A 318 -9.48 10.14 -7.62
C ALA A 318 -9.68 10.11 -6.10
N GLY A 319 -8.71 10.62 -5.35
CA GLY A 319 -8.67 10.64 -3.89
C GLY A 319 -8.15 9.35 -3.24
N TRP A 320 -7.82 8.31 -4.04
CA TRP A 320 -7.27 7.03 -3.56
C TRP A 320 -5.76 6.91 -3.83
N GLU A 321 -5.18 7.92 -4.47
CA GLU A 321 -3.75 8.05 -4.67
C GLU A 321 -2.99 8.18 -3.34
N ASN A 322 -1.79 7.60 -3.30
CA ASN A 322 -0.86 7.74 -2.18
C ASN A 322 0.08 8.92 -2.43
N GLY A 323 -0.49 10.11 -2.66
CA GLY A 323 0.21 11.29 -3.17
C GLY A 323 0.28 11.33 -4.70
N LEU A 324 0.03 12.51 -5.26
CA LEU A 324 -0.08 12.72 -6.71
C LEU A 324 1.27 12.58 -7.42
N THR A 325 2.33 13.22 -6.93
CA THR A 325 3.69 13.08 -7.48
C THR A 325 4.61 12.36 -6.51
N GLY A 326 5.73 11.82 -7.01
CA GLY A 326 6.69 11.04 -6.23
C GLY A 326 7.83 11.85 -5.61
N ALA A 327 7.94 13.13 -5.96
CA ALA A 327 9.03 14.02 -5.56
C ALA A 327 8.55 15.48 -5.56
N LYS A 328 9.26 16.33 -4.80
CA LYS A 328 9.01 17.78 -4.79
C LYS A 328 9.41 18.41 -6.12
N TYR A 329 8.62 19.38 -6.59
CA TYR A 329 8.91 20.19 -7.76
C TYR A 329 8.52 21.65 -7.51
N SER A 330 9.04 22.55 -8.34
CA SER A 330 8.72 23.98 -8.28
C SER A 330 8.13 24.48 -9.58
N VAL A 331 7.14 25.36 -9.46
CA VAL A 331 6.45 26.00 -10.56
C VAL A 331 6.62 27.51 -10.42
N PHE A 332 7.14 28.15 -11.46
CA PHE A 332 7.37 29.59 -11.50
C PHE A 332 6.44 30.24 -12.51
N GLN A 333 5.67 31.24 -12.09
CA GLN A 333 4.85 32.04 -13.01
C GLN A 333 5.31 33.50 -12.99
N GLY A 334 5.55 34.05 -14.18
CA GLY A 334 5.89 35.45 -14.38
C GLY A 334 7.38 35.78 -14.30
N PHE A 335 8.22 34.81 -13.93
CA PHE A 335 9.67 35.02 -13.78
C PHE A 335 10.37 35.08 -15.13
N SER A 336 10.06 34.15 -16.04
CA SER A 336 10.56 34.16 -17.42
C SER A 336 10.11 35.37 -18.22
N GLU A 337 8.95 35.95 -17.88
CA GLU A 337 8.45 37.16 -18.52
C GLU A 337 9.10 38.44 -17.98
N LEU A 338 9.56 38.43 -16.73
CA LEU A 338 10.13 39.59 -16.05
C LEU A 338 11.66 39.66 -16.14
N PHE A 339 12.33 38.51 -16.24
CA PHE A 339 13.78 38.39 -16.22
C PHE A 339 14.33 37.76 -17.49
N GLU A 340 15.39 38.35 -18.01
CA GLU A 340 16.20 37.77 -19.09
C GLU A 340 17.01 36.58 -18.54
N ASP A 341 17.06 35.49 -19.31
CA ASP A 341 17.83 34.27 -18.99
C ASP A 341 17.57 33.69 -17.59
N PHE A 342 16.32 33.77 -17.12
CA PHE A 342 15.93 33.28 -15.79
C PHE A 342 16.18 31.78 -15.60
N GLU A 343 15.90 30.95 -16.60
CA GLU A 343 16.03 29.50 -16.50
C GLU A 343 17.50 29.04 -16.35
N PRO A 344 18.46 29.51 -17.18
CA PRO A 344 19.89 29.29 -16.94
C PRO A 344 20.38 29.84 -15.59
N TRP A 345 19.92 31.03 -15.20
CA TRP A 345 20.28 31.64 -13.92
C TRP A 345 19.83 30.78 -12.72
N LEU A 346 18.58 30.32 -12.73
CA LEU A 346 18.03 29.49 -11.66
C LEU A 346 18.73 28.13 -11.58
N THR A 347 19.02 27.51 -12.73
CA THR A 347 19.76 26.24 -12.80
C THR A 347 21.11 26.35 -12.09
N ARG A 348 21.86 27.43 -12.36
CA ARG A 348 23.18 27.69 -11.78
C ARG A 348 23.14 27.94 -10.27
N ILE A 349 22.14 28.67 -9.78
CA ILE A 349 22.05 29.04 -8.36
C ILE A 349 21.45 27.93 -7.50
N ALA A 350 20.34 27.34 -7.94
CA ALA A 350 19.60 26.35 -7.16
C ALA A 350 20.13 24.92 -7.33
N GLY A 351 20.95 24.66 -8.37
CA GLY A 351 21.48 23.32 -8.65
C GLY A 351 20.39 22.30 -8.94
N CYS A 352 19.27 22.75 -9.48
CA CYS A 352 18.13 21.92 -9.89
C CYS A 352 17.93 21.99 -11.40
N ARG A 353 17.15 21.06 -11.96
CA ARG A 353 16.83 21.06 -13.38
C ARG A 353 15.67 22.02 -13.63
N VAL A 354 15.91 23.06 -14.44
CA VAL A 354 14.90 24.08 -14.77
C VAL A 354 14.49 23.94 -16.22
N HIS A 355 13.20 23.75 -16.43
CA HIS A 355 12.54 23.71 -17.73
C HIS A 355 11.86 25.05 -18.01
N GLY A 356 11.59 25.30 -19.29
CA GLY A 356 10.77 26.43 -19.69
C GLY A 356 9.28 26.16 -19.50
N HIS A 357 8.45 26.74 -20.37
CA HIS A 357 7.00 26.55 -20.32
C HIS A 357 6.61 25.13 -20.75
N LEU A 358 6.62 24.18 -19.82
CA LEU A 358 6.28 22.78 -20.10
C LEU A 358 4.86 22.62 -20.64
N PHE A 359 3.90 23.36 -20.08
CA PHE A 359 2.49 23.35 -20.49
C PHE A 359 2.14 24.51 -21.42
N GLY A 360 3.14 25.23 -21.95
CA GLY A 360 2.93 26.39 -22.83
C GLY A 360 2.33 26.02 -24.20
N PRO A 361 1.98 27.03 -25.01
CA PRO A 361 1.55 26.79 -26.39
C PRO A 361 2.68 26.13 -27.20
N GLY A 362 2.34 25.13 -28.01
CA GLY A 362 3.31 24.31 -28.72
C GLY A 362 3.97 23.25 -27.82
N ASP A 363 5.07 22.69 -28.31
CA ASP A 363 5.80 21.61 -27.63
C ASP A 363 6.37 22.05 -26.27
N ALA A 364 6.43 21.12 -25.33
CA ALA A 364 6.98 21.32 -24.01
C ALA A 364 8.46 21.70 -24.09
N ARG A 365 8.83 22.80 -23.43
CA ARG A 365 10.20 23.29 -23.39
C ARG A 365 10.99 22.62 -22.26
N PHE A 366 11.56 21.44 -22.53
CA PHE A 366 12.50 20.82 -21.59
C PHE A 366 13.81 21.60 -21.50
N ALA A 367 14.58 21.30 -20.45
CA ALA A 367 15.89 21.92 -20.24
C ALA A 367 16.83 21.49 -21.39
N ASP A 368 17.75 22.38 -21.76
CA ASP A 368 18.74 22.14 -22.83
C ASP A 368 18.09 21.84 -24.20
N ASP A 369 16.86 22.32 -24.42
CA ASP A 369 16.05 22.08 -25.63
C ASP A 369 15.91 20.60 -26.03
N GLN A 370 15.93 19.70 -25.03
CA GLN A 370 15.75 18.28 -25.27
C GLN A 370 14.34 17.98 -25.79
N TYR A 371 14.24 17.11 -26.81
CA TYR A 371 12.94 16.66 -27.30
C TYR A 371 12.38 15.48 -26.48
N THR A 372 13.25 14.70 -25.83
CA THR A 372 12.87 13.52 -25.04
C THR A 372 13.74 13.42 -23.81
N ILE A 373 13.14 13.07 -22.69
CA ILE A 373 13.82 12.88 -21.40
C ILE A 373 13.58 11.47 -20.85
N SER A 374 14.12 11.20 -19.65
CA SER A 374 14.00 9.93 -18.94
C SER A 374 12.57 9.36 -18.95
N GLY A 375 12.46 8.06 -19.19
CA GLY A 375 11.18 7.36 -19.30
C GLY A 375 10.42 7.62 -20.61
N ALA A 376 11.14 8.01 -21.67
CA ALA A 376 10.60 8.28 -23.01
C ALA A 376 9.50 9.37 -23.01
N LEU A 377 9.59 10.33 -22.09
CA LEU A 377 8.68 11.46 -22.07
C LEU A 377 9.09 12.46 -23.17
N THR A 378 8.19 12.71 -24.11
CA THR A 378 8.44 13.54 -25.30
C THR A 378 7.90 14.96 -25.13
N ALA A 379 8.50 15.91 -25.83
CA ALA A 379 8.07 17.31 -25.83
C ALA A 379 6.76 17.55 -26.60
N ALA A 380 6.30 16.59 -27.39
CA ALA A 380 5.11 16.72 -28.24
C ALA A 380 3.87 17.20 -27.47
N ALA A 381 3.35 18.38 -27.85
CA ALA A 381 2.19 19.01 -27.21
C ALA A 381 0.96 18.09 -27.18
N GLY A 382 0.71 17.35 -28.28
CA GLY A 382 -0.43 16.44 -28.38
C GLY A 382 -0.42 15.33 -27.32
N LEU A 383 0.75 14.79 -26.97
CA LEU A 383 0.87 13.78 -25.92
C LEU A 383 0.78 14.38 -24.52
N ARG A 384 1.38 15.55 -24.30
CA ARG A 384 1.27 16.30 -23.05
C ARG A 384 -0.18 16.67 -22.75
N ASP A 385 -0.88 17.25 -23.72
CA ASP A 385 -2.22 17.82 -23.53
C ASP A 385 -3.32 16.77 -23.54
N TYR A 386 -3.06 15.55 -24.06
CA TYR A 386 -3.97 14.42 -23.93
C TYR A 386 -4.19 14.01 -22.47
N ALA A 387 -3.15 14.07 -21.64
CA ALA A 387 -3.20 13.71 -20.22
C ALA A 387 -2.19 14.53 -19.40
N PRO A 388 -2.44 15.82 -19.14
CA PRO A 388 -1.44 16.73 -18.58
C PRO A 388 -1.06 16.39 -17.13
N ARG A 389 -2.00 15.83 -16.36
CA ARG A 389 -1.71 15.23 -15.05
C ARG A 389 -0.70 14.09 -15.15
N ASP A 390 -0.91 13.17 -16.08
CA ASP A 390 -0.07 11.99 -16.21
C ASP A 390 1.31 12.36 -16.77
N PHE A 391 1.39 13.40 -17.61
CA PHE A 391 2.65 14.02 -18.00
C PHE A 391 3.42 14.57 -16.79
N LEU A 392 2.76 15.33 -15.90
CA LEU A 392 3.38 15.88 -14.70
C LEU A 392 3.86 14.79 -13.74
N THR A 393 3.06 13.75 -13.51
CA THR A 393 3.42 12.65 -12.61
C THR A 393 4.55 11.81 -13.21
N ASN A 394 4.53 11.53 -14.52
CA ASN A 394 5.61 10.82 -15.20
C ASN A 394 6.92 11.60 -15.22
N LEU A 395 6.89 12.92 -15.46
CA LEU A 395 8.06 13.78 -15.35
C LEU A 395 8.74 13.57 -13.99
N ASN A 396 8.00 13.82 -12.91
CA ASN A 396 8.51 13.69 -11.54
C ASN A 396 8.92 12.26 -11.17
N TRP A 397 8.21 11.26 -11.69
CA TRP A 397 8.52 9.85 -11.44
C TRP A 397 9.82 9.44 -12.16
N ASN A 398 10.00 9.81 -13.42
CA ASN A 398 11.16 9.37 -14.20
C ASN A 398 12.45 10.11 -13.83
N THR A 399 12.35 11.29 -13.20
CA THR A 399 13.50 12.10 -12.77
C THR A 399 13.70 12.11 -11.25
N ARG A 400 13.18 11.09 -10.53
CA ARG A 400 13.37 10.98 -9.07
C ARG A 400 14.85 11.06 -8.70
N GLY A 401 15.12 11.80 -7.61
CA GLY A 401 16.48 12.10 -7.15
C GLY A 401 16.89 13.54 -7.48
N GLU A 402 16.25 14.14 -8.48
CA GLU A 402 16.45 15.53 -8.86
C GLU A 402 15.14 16.31 -8.77
N ARG A 403 15.22 17.51 -8.20
CA ARG A 403 14.07 18.41 -8.14
C ARG A 403 13.86 19.05 -9.50
N GLN A 404 12.65 18.90 -10.04
CA GLN A 404 12.26 19.54 -11.30
C GLN A 404 11.67 20.92 -11.01
N CYS A 405 12.05 21.90 -11.82
CA CYS A 405 11.52 23.25 -11.80
C CYS A 405 11.04 23.60 -13.20
N PHE A 406 9.92 24.31 -13.35
CA PHE A 406 9.44 24.71 -14.67
C PHE A 406 8.65 26.01 -14.65
N GLN A 407 8.59 26.67 -15.81
CA GLN A 407 7.78 27.87 -16.00
C GLN A 407 6.32 27.53 -16.29
N PHE A 408 5.41 28.32 -15.76
CA PHE A 408 3.98 28.26 -16.00
C PHE A 408 3.45 29.66 -16.29
N SER A 409 2.43 29.78 -17.13
CA SER A 409 1.87 31.08 -17.46
C SER A 409 0.38 30.97 -17.77
N PRO A 410 -0.35 32.09 -17.82
CA PRO A 410 -1.75 32.07 -18.23
C PRO A 410 -1.98 31.64 -19.70
N ARG A 411 -0.90 31.47 -20.48
CA ARG A 411 -0.93 30.88 -21.83
C ARG A 411 -0.83 29.35 -21.81
N ALA A 412 -0.45 28.77 -20.69
CA ALA A 412 -0.30 27.33 -20.55
C ALA A 412 -1.66 26.61 -20.54
N ASN A 413 -1.64 25.31 -20.82
CA ASN A 413 -2.77 24.42 -20.59
C ASN A 413 -3.13 24.41 -19.10
N GLN A 414 -4.33 24.93 -18.78
CA GLN A 414 -4.77 25.14 -17.40
C GLN A 414 -5.38 23.89 -16.76
N ASP A 415 -5.54 22.79 -17.50
CA ASP A 415 -6.15 21.55 -17.00
C ASP A 415 -5.37 20.94 -15.83
N VAL A 416 -4.04 21.14 -15.79
CA VAL A 416 -3.15 20.65 -14.72
C VAL A 416 -3.18 21.49 -13.44
N THR A 417 -3.84 22.64 -13.46
CA THR A 417 -3.86 23.61 -12.34
C THR A 417 -4.33 22.99 -11.03
N TRP A 418 -5.45 22.26 -11.06
CA TRP A 418 -6.00 21.64 -9.85
C TRP A 418 -5.13 20.50 -9.33
N ASP A 419 -4.49 19.77 -10.24
CA ASP A 419 -3.54 18.70 -9.89
C ASP A 419 -2.33 19.29 -9.16
N MET A 420 -1.71 20.35 -9.70
CA MET A 420 -0.61 21.05 -9.04
C MET A 420 -1.03 21.64 -7.69
N ALA A 421 -2.20 22.29 -7.62
CA ALA A 421 -2.65 22.93 -6.39
C ALA A 421 -2.97 21.93 -5.27
N ARG A 422 -3.48 20.74 -5.58
CA ARG A 422 -3.80 19.69 -4.60
C ARG A 422 -2.60 18.86 -4.17
N ASP A 423 -1.49 18.98 -4.88
CA ASP A 423 -0.29 18.20 -4.61
C ASP A 423 0.55 18.80 -3.48
N THR A 424 0.78 18.02 -2.43
CA THR A 424 1.62 18.41 -1.28
C THR A 424 3.09 18.59 -1.63
N ASN A 425 3.53 18.04 -2.77
CA ASN A 425 4.90 18.15 -3.25
C ASN A 425 5.15 19.40 -4.11
N ALA A 426 4.08 20.08 -4.55
CA ALA A 426 4.18 21.27 -5.37
C ALA A 426 4.59 22.49 -4.53
N GLN A 427 5.53 23.25 -5.06
CA GLN A 427 5.82 24.62 -4.62
C GLN A 427 5.57 25.56 -5.78
N ILE A 428 4.69 26.54 -5.60
CA ILE A 428 4.20 27.39 -6.68
C ILE A 428 4.47 28.85 -6.29
N THR A 429 5.25 29.52 -7.13
CA THR A 429 5.74 30.87 -6.91
C THR A 429 5.22 31.74 -8.05
N VAL A 430 4.42 32.75 -7.73
CA VAL A 430 3.68 33.55 -8.71
C VAL A 430 3.99 35.03 -8.56
N ILE A 431 4.36 35.68 -9.67
CA ILE A 431 4.33 37.13 -9.85
C ILE A 431 3.07 37.44 -10.66
N SER A 432 2.00 37.89 -10.00
CA SER A 432 0.73 38.14 -10.68
C SER A 432 0.81 39.38 -11.55
N GLY A 433 0.28 39.28 -12.77
CA GLY A 433 0.27 40.37 -13.75
C GLY A 433 1.51 40.45 -14.64
N ALA A 434 2.53 39.62 -14.42
CA ALA A 434 3.75 39.60 -15.23
C ALA A 434 3.52 39.22 -16.70
N TRP A 435 2.41 38.54 -17.02
CA TRP A 435 2.00 38.24 -18.40
C TRP A 435 1.79 39.50 -19.27
N ALA A 436 1.65 40.68 -18.66
CA ALA A 436 1.53 41.94 -19.36
C ALA A 436 2.87 42.45 -19.92
N VAL A 437 4.01 42.02 -19.39
CA VAL A 437 5.34 42.46 -19.83
C VAL A 437 5.60 42.08 -21.30
N PRO A 438 5.38 40.83 -21.76
CA PRO A 438 5.52 40.50 -23.18
C PRO A 438 4.54 41.27 -24.09
N LEU A 439 3.34 41.62 -23.60
CA LEU A 439 2.38 42.41 -24.38
C LEU A 439 2.82 43.87 -24.52
N PHE A 440 3.45 44.41 -23.49
CA PHE A 440 4.06 45.73 -23.51
C PHE A 440 5.22 45.80 -24.50
N GLN A 441 6.10 44.80 -24.50
CA GLN A 441 7.26 44.75 -25.39
C GLN A 441 6.91 44.48 -26.86
N ALA A 442 5.91 43.63 -27.13
CA ALA A 442 5.56 43.25 -28.49
C ALA A 442 5.06 44.43 -29.34
N GLY A 443 4.46 45.46 -28.71
CA GLY A 443 3.84 46.57 -29.41
C GLY A 443 2.73 46.14 -30.39
N GLY A 444 2.20 47.08 -31.17
CA GLY A 444 1.22 46.79 -32.24
C GLY A 444 -0.21 47.21 -31.94
N ASP A 445 -1.17 46.52 -32.55
CA ASP A 445 -2.60 46.89 -32.51
C ASP A 445 -3.16 46.78 -31.08
N PHE A 446 -3.44 47.95 -30.50
CA PHE A 446 -3.90 48.08 -29.12
C PHE A 446 -5.22 47.35 -28.85
N ALA A 447 -6.10 47.23 -29.85
CA ALA A 447 -7.36 46.50 -29.69
C ALA A 447 -7.15 44.98 -29.55
N LYS A 448 -6.11 44.43 -30.20
CA LYS A 448 -5.70 43.03 -30.02
C LYS A 448 -5.00 42.84 -28.68
N ILE A 449 -4.10 43.74 -28.30
CA ILE A 449 -3.41 43.71 -27.00
C ILE A 449 -4.41 43.74 -25.85
N ARG A 450 -5.41 44.64 -25.89
CA ARG A 450 -6.46 44.73 -24.87
C ARG A 450 -7.23 43.42 -24.71
N ARG A 451 -7.64 42.79 -25.83
CA ARG A 451 -8.39 41.53 -25.82
C ARG A 451 -7.57 40.39 -25.21
N GLU A 452 -6.30 40.28 -25.61
CA GLU A 452 -5.40 39.26 -25.09
C GLU A 452 -5.09 39.51 -23.61
N ALA A 453 -4.85 40.76 -23.22
CA ALA A 453 -4.64 41.15 -21.83
C ALA A 453 -5.82 40.78 -20.93
N ALA A 454 -7.06 41.07 -21.36
CA ALA A 454 -8.27 40.68 -20.64
C ALA A 454 -8.41 39.15 -20.52
N ARG A 455 -8.05 38.40 -21.57
CA ARG A 455 -8.06 36.93 -21.58
C ARG A 455 -7.06 36.36 -20.57
N LEU A 456 -5.80 36.81 -20.62
CA LEU A 456 -4.73 36.36 -19.73
C LEU A 456 -5.03 36.73 -18.27
N GLN A 457 -5.53 37.94 -18.01
CA GLN A 457 -5.97 38.35 -16.68
C GLN A 457 -7.04 37.42 -16.13
N LYS A 458 -8.06 37.07 -16.94
CA LYS A 458 -9.14 36.19 -16.50
C LYS A 458 -8.60 34.80 -16.13
N ILE A 459 -7.71 34.25 -16.95
CA ILE A 459 -7.10 32.94 -16.70
C ILE A 459 -6.24 32.98 -15.44
N GLU A 460 -5.38 33.99 -15.30
CA GLU A 460 -4.56 34.15 -14.09
C GLU A 460 -5.42 34.31 -12.84
N ASN A 461 -6.51 35.08 -12.90
CA ASN A 461 -7.42 35.24 -11.78
C ASN A 461 -8.03 33.90 -11.35
N THR A 462 -8.43 33.05 -12.30
CA THR A 462 -8.91 31.69 -12.02
C THR A 462 -7.82 30.83 -11.40
N PHE A 463 -6.59 30.89 -11.92
CA PHE A 463 -5.43 30.17 -11.36
C PHE A 463 -5.15 30.59 -9.91
N LEU A 464 -5.10 31.90 -9.63
CA LEU A 464 -4.90 32.44 -8.28
C LEU A 464 -6.03 32.04 -7.32
N ALA A 465 -7.28 32.00 -7.81
CA ALA A 465 -8.41 31.53 -7.01
C ALA A 465 -8.27 30.04 -6.64
N VAL A 466 -7.73 29.21 -7.54
CA VAL A 466 -7.43 27.80 -7.23
C VAL A 466 -6.33 27.70 -6.17
N LEU A 467 -5.23 28.46 -6.32
CA LEU A 467 -4.11 28.46 -5.36
C LEU A 467 -4.53 28.94 -3.96
N ARG A 468 -5.49 29.87 -3.88
CA ARG A 468 -6.05 30.39 -2.61
C ARG A 468 -7.19 29.53 -2.05
N SER A 469 -7.59 28.46 -2.73
CA SER A 469 -8.68 27.59 -2.29
C SER A 469 -8.30 26.83 -1.01
N SER A 470 -9.29 26.54 -0.15
CA SER A 470 -9.11 25.66 1.01
C SER A 470 -8.73 24.21 0.64
N HIS A 471 -8.91 23.83 -0.63
CA HIS A 471 -8.54 22.52 -1.15
C HIS A 471 -7.10 22.46 -1.67
N ALA A 472 -6.42 23.61 -1.77
CA ALA A 472 -5.03 23.67 -2.17
C ALA A 472 -4.13 23.16 -1.03
N LYS A 473 -3.20 22.27 -1.36
CA LYS A 473 -2.20 21.71 -0.45
C LYS A 473 -0.77 22.04 -0.88
N ALA A 474 -0.59 22.59 -2.08
CA ALA A 474 0.67 23.11 -2.56
C ALA A 474 1.17 24.24 -1.65
N ARG A 475 2.49 24.41 -1.55
CA ARG A 475 3.06 25.59 -0.90
C ARG A 475 3.07 26.72 -1.91
N THR A 476 2.30 27.78 -1.65
CA THR A 476 2.10 28.87 -2.60
C THR A 476 2.66 30.18 -2.07
N LYS A 477 3.42 30.91 -2.89
CA LYS A 477 3.80 32.31 -2.66
C LYS A 477 3.34 33.15 -3.84
N ILE A 478 2.64 34.23 -3.55
CA ILE A 478 2.04 35.10 -4.56
C ILE A 478 2.44 36.53 -4.21
N TRP A 479 3.11 37.21 -5.13
CA TRP A 479 3.35 38.65 -5.09
C TRP A 479 2.70 39.29 -6.29
N THR A 480 2.19 40.50 -6.12
CA THR A 480 1.80 41.33 -7.26
C THR A 480 3.04 41.88 -7.97
N MET A 481 2.89 42.21 -9.25
CA MET A 481 3.95 42.85 -10.04
C MET A 481 4.51 44.11 -9.35
N ALA A 482 3.65 44.93 -8.73
CA ALA A 482 4.03 46.13 -7.99
C ALA A 482 4.90 45.78 -6.76
N GLU A 483 4.40 44.92 -5.86
CA GLU A 483 5.13 44.49 -4.65
C GLU A 483 6.50 43.86 -5.01
N PHE A 484 6.55 43.08 -6.09
CA PHE A 484 7.76 42.39 -6.49
C PHE A 484 8.84 43.35 -7.01
N VAL A 485 8.47 44.39 -7.75
CA VAL A 485 9.43 45.36 -8.33
C VAL A 485 10.00 46.31 -7.29
N GLU A 486 9.28 46.59 -6.21
CA GLU A 486 9.77 47.42 -5.12
C GLU A 486 10.99 46.81 -4.41
N ALA A 487 10.99 45.48 -4.19
CA ALA A 487 12.04 44.78 -3.47
C ALA A 487 12.36 43.39 -4.05
N PRO A 488 12.83 43.27 -5.30
CA PRO A 488 12.92 42.00 -6.03
C PRO A 488 13.87 40.97 -5.40
N ALA A 489 14.85 41.41 -4.62
CA ALA A 489 15.83 40.53 -3.98
C ALA A 489 15.21 39.63 -2.90
N GLU A 490 14.21 40.11 -2.16
CA GLU A 490 13.62 39.38 -1.05
C GLU A 490 12.71 38.22 -1.53
N PRO A 491 11.74 38.43 -2.45
CA PRO A 491 10.96 37.36 -3.04
C PRO A 491 11.81 36.29 -3.76
N LEU A 492 12.87 36.71 -4.46
CA LEU A 492 13.78 35.78 -5.14
C LEU A 492 14.56 34.92 -4.15
N GLN A 493 15.09 35.51 -3.07
CA GLN A 493 15.76 34.76 -2.01
C GLN A 493 14.78 33.75 -1.37
N MET A 494 13.58 34.21 -1.05
CA MET A 494 12.52 33.37 -0.48
C MET A 494 12.11 32.21 -1.37
N ALA A 495 12.15 32.37 -2.70
CA ALA A 495 11.85 31.31 -3.64
C ALA A 495 13.00 30.29 -3.74
N ILE A 496 14.26 30.74 -3.70
CA ILE A 496 15.44 29.87 -3.78
C ILE A 496 15.64 29.07 -2.50
N ASP A 497 15.46 29.70 -1.34
CA ASP A 497 15.62 29.03 -0.03
C ASP A 497 14.64 27.85 0.13
N GLU A 498 13.49 27.89 -0.57
CA GLU A 498 12.53 26.78 -0.58
C GLU A 498 12.89 25.68 -1.58
N ILE A 499 13.67 25.99 -2.61
CA ILE A 499 14.18 25.02 -3.58
C ILE A 499 15.31 24.19 -2.96
N GLY A 500 16.29 24.88 -2.36
CA GLY A 500 17.55 24.32 -1.91
C GLY A 500 17.58 23.85 -0.46
N ASN A 501 18.56 23.00 -0.13
CA ASN A 501 18.93 22.63 1.25
C ASN A 501 19.93 23.63 1.90
N ARG A 502 20.18 24.78 1.24
CA ARG A 502 21.21 25.75 1.63
C ARG A 502 20.58 27.01 2.24
N SER A 503 19.94 26.90 3.40
CA SER A 503 19.60 28.08 4.18
C SER A 503 20.88 28.83 4.57
N GLY A 504 21.02 30.09 4.16
CA GLY A 504 22.00 31.02 4.76
C GLY A 504 22.99 31.71 3.83
N ARG A 505 23.00 31.45 2.51
CA ARG A 505 23.79 32.28 1.57
C ARG A 505 22.88 33.31 0.90
N ARG A 506 23.14 34.59 1.16
CA ARG A 506 22.51 35.70 0.42
C ARG A 506 22.83 35.56 -1.07
N LEU A 507 21.85 35.85 -1.92
CA LEU A 507 22.00 35.97 -3.37
C LEU A 507 23.22 36.84 -3.70
N SER A 508 24.18 36.25 -4.42
CA SER A 508 25.41 36.93 -4.86
C SER A 508 25.25 37.57 -6.24
N GLU A 509 24.33 37.04 -7.06
CA GLU A 509 24.06 37.49 -8.42
C GLU A 509 22.54 37.51 -8.67
N MET A 510 22.03 38.65 -9.12
CA MET A 510 20.63 38.84 -9.46
C MET A 510 20.42 38.64 -10.96
N PRO A 511 19.27 38.07 -11.39
CA PRO A 511 18.96 37.98 -12.80
C PRO A 511 18.63 39.37 -13.35
N ARG A 512 18.92 39.60 -14.63
CA ARG A 512 18.67 40.90 -15.26
C ARG A 512 17.18 41.08 -15.50
N MET A 513 16.59 42.10 -14.88
CA MET A 513 15.19 42.45 -15.09
C MET A 513 15.03 43.16 -16.45
N VAL A 514 13.92 42.87 -17.12
CA VAL A 514 13.48 43.55 -18.34
C VAL A 514 13.29 45.05 -18.08
N ASP A 515 13.55 45.89 -19.09
CA ASP A 515 13.26 47.32 -19.01
C ASP A 515 11.75 47.60 -18.92
N LEU A 516 11.30 48.10 -17.77
CA LEU A 516 9.91 48.45 -17.48
C LEU A 516 9.61 49.95 -17.69
N LYS A 517 10.52 50.71 -18.30
CA LYS A 517 10.31 52.14 -18.55
C LYS A 517 9.08 52.36 -19.45
N GLY A 518 8.07 53.04 -18.93
CA GLY A 518 6.81 53.29 -19.64
C GLY A 518 5.74 52.20 -19.44
N PHE A 519 6.03 51.15 -18.67
CA PHE A 519 5.06 50.10 -18.36
C PHE A 519 3.83 50.62 -17.58
N GLY A 520 4.03 51.54 -16.64
CA GLY A 520 2.92 52.19 -15.91
C GLY A 520 1.97 52.96 -16.84
N GLN A 521 2.52 53.68 -17.83
CA GLN A 521 1.72 54.38 -18.84
C GLN A 521 0.94 53.38 -19.73
N PHE A 522 1.55 52.24 -20.07
CA PHE A 522 0.88 51.18 -20.80
C PHE A 522 -0.33 50.62 -20.03
N LEU A 523 -0.18 50.35 -18.73
CA LEU A 523 -1.30 49.91 -17.88
C LEU A 523 -2.40 50.98 -17.79
N GLN A 524 -2.02 52.26 -17.70
CA GLN A 524 -2.98 53.36 -17.73
C GLN A 524 -3.73 53.46 -19.07
N ASN A 525 -3.04 53.22 -20.19
CA ASN A 525 -3.69 53.20 -21.51
C ASN A 525 -4.69 52.04 -21.64
N LEU A 526 -4.40 50.87 -21.02
CA LEU A 526 -5.37 49.77 -20.95
C LEU A 526 -6.62 50.18 -20.15
N LYS A 527 -6.44 50.85 -19.01
CA LYS A 527 -7.53 51.44 -18.19
C LYS A 527 -8.39 52.39 -19.01
N ASN A 528 -7.76 53.33 -19.71
CA ASN A 528 -8.45 54.32 -20.53
C ASN A 528 -9.28 53.69 -21.67
N GLN A 529 -8.89 52.51 -22.14
CA GLN A 529 -9.56 51.74 -23.20
C GLN A 529 -10.60 50.74 -22.67
N GLY A 530 -11.00 50.87 -21.40
CA GLY A 530 -12.07 50.08 -20.78
C GLY A 530 -11.66 48.69 -20.28
N MET A 531 -10.36 48.41 -20.16
CA MET A 531 -9.84 47.20 -19.51
C MET A 531 -9.23 47.58 -18.17
N HIS A 532 -9.64 46.94 -17.07
CA HIS A 532 -9.10 47.24 -15.75
C HIS A 532 -8.03 46.19 -15.36
N PRO A 533 -6.71 46.51 -15.44
CA PRO A 533 -5.65 45.63 -14.96
C PRO A 533 -5.59 45.71 -13.43
N TYR A 534 -5.98 44.63 -12.73
CA TYR A 534 -6.08 44.63 -11.25
C TYR A 534 -5.20 43.59 -10.55
N LEU A 535 -4.60 42.65 -11.30
CA LEU A 535 -3.75 41.61 -10.70
C LEU A 535 -2.30 42.06 -10.48
N MET A 536 -1.89 43.17 -11.10
CA MET A 536 -0.53 43.72 -11.05
C MET A 536 -0.25 44.52 -9.77
N GLY A 537 -1.28 44.82 -8.96
CA GLY A 537 -1.20 45.80 -7.87
C GLY A 537 -1.17 47.25 -8.37
N ASP A 538 -0.95 48.19 -7.46
CA ASP A 538 -0.85 49.62 -7.76
C ASP A 538 0.52 49.97 -8.35
N PHE A 539 0.70 49.70 -9.64
CA PHE A 539 1.93 50.02 -10.35
C PHE A 539 2.00 51.53 -10.69
N PRO A 540 3.07 52.25 -10.30
CA PRO A 540 3.14 53.69 -10.50
C PRO A 540 3.24 54.07 -11.98
N THR A 541 2.54 55.14 -12.37
CA THR A 541 2.56 55.69 -13.73
C THR A 541 3.81 56.53 -14.01
N GLN A 542 4.48 57.01 -12.96
CA GLN A 542 5.78 57.67 -13.04
C GLN A 542 6.92 56.66 -12.79
N PRO A 543 8.09 56.82 -13.42
CA PRO A 543 9.20 55.89 -13.23
C PRO A 543 9.60 55.81 -11.76
N ILE A 544 9.71 54.59 -11.24
CA ILE A 544 10.29 54.33 -9.92
C ILE A 544 11.75 54.78 -10.02
N VAL A 545 12.08 55.89 -9.36
CA VAL A 545 13.47 56.30 -9.19
C VAL A 545 14.12 55.20 -8.36
N PRO A 546 15.17 54.50 -8.86
CA PRO A 546 15.82 53.48 -8.06
C PRO A 546 16.31 54.13 -6.75
N PRO A 547 16.17 53.45 -5.60
CA PRO A 547 16.70 53.99 -4.36
C PRO A 547 18.18 54.28 -4.57
N VAL A 548 18.58 55.52 -4.33
CA VAL A 548 19.98 55.91 -4.35
C VAL A 548 20.68 55.04 -3.31
N ILE A 549 21.44 54.05 -3.76
CA ILE A 549 22.36 53.33 -2.90
C ILE A 549 23.43 54.36 -2.52
N GLU A 550 23.27 55.02 -1.38
CA GLU A 550 24.35 55.79 -0.78
C GLU A 550 25.54 54.83 -0.62
N LYS A 551 26.59 55.05 -1.42
CA LYS A 551 27.87 54.39 -1.21
C LYS A 551 28.30 54.71 0.21
N ILE A 552 28.27 53.72 1.10
CA ILE A 552 28.88 53.80 2.42
C ILE A 552 30.31 54.30 2.22
N ARG A 553 30.58 55.53 2.67
CA ARG A 553 31.93 56.11 2.64
C ARG A 553 32.84 55.18 3.42
N LYS A 554 33.87 54.64 2.75
CA LYS A 554 34.93 53.89 3.43
C LYS A 554 35.52 54.80 4.53
N PRO A 555 35.68 54.33 5.78
CA PRO A 555 36.34 55.12 6.80
C PRO A 555 37.79 55.36 6.39
N TYR A 556 38.24 56.61 6.42
CA TYR A 556 39.64 56.98 6.24
C TYR A 556 40.47 56.33 7.35
N LEU A 557 41.47 55.53 6.95
CA LEU A 557 42.56 55.12 7.82
C LEU A 557 43.48 56.33 8.02
N ILE A 558 43.44 56.92 9.22
CA ILE A 558 44.48 57.86 9.66
C ILE A 558 45.69 57.01 10.05
N GLN A 559 46.80 57.19 9.34
CA GLN A 559 48.11 56.67 9.76
C GLN A 559 48.82 57.74 10.61
N LYS A 560 49.21 57.28 11.81
CA LYS A 560 49.99 57.91 12.90
C LYS A 560 49.26 58.90 13.79
#